data_AF-A0A2V7INM3-F1
#
_entry.id   AF-A0A2V7INM3-F1
#
_cell.length_a   1.000
_cell.length_b   1.000
_cell.length_c   1.000
_cell.angle_alpha   90.00
_cell.angle_beta   90.00
_cell.angle_gamma   90.00
#
_symmetry.space_group_name_H-M   'P 1'
#
loop_
_entity.id
_entity.type
_entity.pdbx_description
1 polymer ?
#
loop_
_entity_poly.entity_id
_entity_poly.type
_entity_poly.pdbx_seq_one_letter_code
_entity_poly.pdbx_strand_id
1 'polypeptide(L)'
;MNRKGFTLIELLIVVVIIGILAAIAIPKFANTKEKAYIASMKSDLRNMVTAEEAYFADSVKYSTNVQCANPAAAGTVSWCATTGNTLQANPTVGTGTQAGWTVAIKNLNTSKSCAIYVGAVTPVTPAATTDPEGAPVCR
;
A
#
# COMPACT_ATOMS: atom_id res chain seq x y z
N MET A 1 53.30 23.33 -19.08
CA MET A 1 51.99 22.98 -18.49
C MET A 1 52.15 21.68 -17.68
N ASN A 2 52.24 21.76 -16.36
CA ASN A 2 52.34 20.58 -15.50
C ASN A 2 50.96 19.95 -15.32
N ARG A 3 50.66 18.90 -16.09
CA ARG A 3 49.51 18.04 -15.81
C ARG A 3 49.89 17.15 -14.63
N LYS A 4 49.37 17.44 -13.44
CA LYS A 4 49.39 16.49 -12.33
C LYS A 4 48.48 15.32 -12.71
N GLY A 5 49.05 14.15 -12.95
CA GLY A 5 48.30 12.91 -13.12
C GLY A 5 47.72 12.47 -11.78
N PHE A 6 46.47 11.98 -11.80
CA PHE A 6 45.89 11.27 -10.66
C PHE A 6 46.71 10.00 -10.41
N THR A 7 47.01 9.70 -9.14
CA THR A 7 47.72 8.46 -8.81
C THR A 7 46.73 7.28 -8.82
N LEU A 8 47.21 6.10 -9.22
CA LEU A 8 46.40 4.87 -9.15
C LEU A 8 45.96 4.56 -7.71
N ILE A 9 46.78 4.90 -6.72
CA ILE A 9 46.46 4.66 -5.32
C ILE A 9 45.36 5.60 -4.80
N GLU A 10 45.30 6.84 -5.27
CA GLU A 10 44.20 7.77 -4.96
C GLU A 10 42.87 7.27 -5.50
N LEU A 11 42.85 6.72 -6.72
CA LEU A 11 41.62 6.14 -7.25
C LEU A 11 41.24 4.85 -6.54
N LEU A 12 42.22 4.03 -6.15
CA LEU A 12 41.98 2.77 -5.44
C LEU A 12 41.34 3.01 -4.07
N ILE A 13 41.86 3.93 -3.26
CA ILE A 13 41.28 4.21 -1.94
C ILE A 13 39.86 4.76 -2.04
N VAL A 14 39.57 5.58 -3.05
CA VAL A 14 38.24 6.15 -3.27
C VAL A 14 37.22 5.06 -3.60
N VAL A 15 37.53 4.13 -4.50
CA VAL A 15 36.60 3.05 -4.84
C VAL A 15 36.38 2.10 -3.66
N VAL A 16 37.40 1.88 -2.82
CA VAL A 16 37.26 1.09 -1.58
C VAL A 16 36.29 1.77 -0.62
N ILE A 17 36.43 3.08 -0.39
CA ILE A 17 35.54 3.83 0.51
C ILE A 17 34.11 3.83 -0.02
N ILE A 18 33.90 4.11 -1.32
CA ILE A 18 32.57 4.07 -1.95
C ILE A 18 31.97 2.66 -1.86
N GLY A 19 32.77 1.60 -2.04
CA GLY A 19 32.34 0.22 -1.90
C GLY A 19 31.80 -0.10 -0.51
N ILE A 20 32.50 0.35 0.55
CA ILE A 20 32.06 0.16 1.95
C ILE A 20 30.75 0.91 2.21
N LEU A 21 30.65 2.16 1.78
CA LEU A 21 29.43 2.96 1.96
C LEU A 21 28.24 2.37 1.21
N ALA A 22 28.44 1.92 -0.04
CA ALA A 22 27.41 1.30 -0.85
C ALA A 22 26.89 -0.01 -0.24
N ALA A 23 27.79 -0.85 0.30
CA ALA A 23 27.43 -2.12 0.92
C ALA A 23 26.45 -1.94 2.10
N ILE A 24 26.57 -0.86 2.88
CA ILE A 24 25.65 -0.56 4.00
C ILE A 24 24.40 0.17 3.51
N ALA A 25 24.56 1.12 2.57
CA ALA A 25 23.48 1.98 2.12
C ALA A 25 22.41 1.25 1.30
N ILE A 26 22.82 0.34 0.41
CA ILE A 26 21.92 -0.39 -0.51
C ILE A 26 20.84 -1.20 0.24
N PRO A 27 21.18 -2.11 1.17
CA PRO A 27 20.17 -2.90 1.89
C PRO A 27 19.28 -2.01 2.77
N LYS A 28 19.85 -0.97 3.40
CA LYS A 28 19.08 -0.01 4.20
C LYS A 28 18.05 0.74 3.36
N PHE A 29 18.44 1.20 2.17
CA PHE A 29 17.56 1.91 1.25
C PHE A 29 16.45 1.01 0.71
N ALA A 30 16.75 -0.25 0.37
CA ALA A 30 15.76 -1.23 -0.05
C ALA A 30 14.67 -1.45 1.03
N ASN A 31 15.08 -1.64 2.29
CA ASN A 31 14.15 -1.79 3.42
C ASN A 31 13.29 -0.53 3.65
N THR A 32 13.87 0.67 3.51
CA THR A 32 13.11 1.92 3.63
C THR A 32 12.08 2.07 2.52
N LYS A 33 12.43 1.71 1.28
CA LYS A 33 11.48 1.70 0.16
C LYS A 33 10.33 0.75 0.41
N GLU A 34 10.60 -0.47 0.87
CA GLU A 34 9.55 -1.44 1.18
C GLU A 34 8.60 -0.92 2.27
N LYS A 35 9.14 -0.33 3.35
CA LYS A 35 8.34 0.32 4.39
C LYS A 35 7.47 1.46 3.84
N ALA A 36 7.99 2.24 2.89
CA ALA A 36 7.23 3.30 2.24
C ALA A 36 6.07 2.76 1.40
N TYR A 37 6.29 1.67 0.65
CA TYR A 37 5.22 1.00 -0.10
C TYR A 37 4.14 0.46 0.84
N ILE A 38 4.52 -0.20 1.94
CA ILE A 38 3.58 -0.68 2.96
C ILE A 38 2.80 0.51 3.56
N ALA A 39 3.49 1.60 3.91
CA ALA A 39 2.83 2.79 4.46
C ALA A 39 1.81 3.39 3.47
N SER A 40 2.14 3.45 2.17
CA SER A 40 1.22 3.93 1.14
C SER A 40 -0.03 3.05 1.04
N MET A 41 0.13 1.72 1.03
CA MET A 41 -0.99 0.78 1.02
C MET A 41 -1.88 0.94 2.26
N LYS A 42 -1.30 1.13 3.44
CA LYS A 42 -2.06 1.37 4.68
C LYS A 42 -2.85 2.68 4.62
N SER A 43 -2.26 3.74 4.06
CA SER A 43 -2.95 5.02 3.87
C SER A 43 -4.14 4.88 2.93
N ASP A 44 -3.91 4.22 1.79
CA ASP A 44 -4.94 3.96 0.78
C ASP A 44 -6.13 3.17 1.35
N LEU A 45 -5.86 2.13 2.16
CA LEU A 45 -6.91 1.36 2.85
C LEU A 45 -7.69 2.19 3.89
N ARG A 46 -7.04 3.09 4.62
CA ARG A 46 -7.74 4.00 5.56
C ARG A 46 -8.63 5.01 4.82
N ASN A 47 -8.15 5.52 3.68
CA ASN A 47 -8.94 6.36 2.81
C ASN A 47 -10.14 5.60 2.25
N MET A 48 -9.97 4.30 1.95
CA MET A 48 -11.09 3.45 1.52
C MET A 48 -12.16 3.34 2.60
N VAL A 49 -11.76 3.13 3.87
CA VAL A 49 -12.72 3.14 4.98
C VAL A 49 -13.54 4.42 4.99
N THR A 50 -12.87 5.57 4.91
CA THR A 50 -13.58 6.86 4.89
C THR A 50 -14.55 6.96 3.71
N ALA A 51 -14.20 6.44 2.54
CA ALA A 51 -15.03 6.47 1.35
C ALA A 51 -16.25 5.52 1.42
N GLU A 52 -16.05 4.30 1.95
CA GLU A 52 -17.12 3.32 2.18
C GLU A 52 -18.08 3.78 3.28
N GLU A 53 -17.58 4.36 4.38
CA GLU A 53 -18.44 4.93 5.44
C GLU A 53 -19.28 6.10 4.92
N ALA A 54 -18.70 6.98 4.09
CA ALA A 54 -19.45 8.06 3.45
C ALA A 54 -20.57 7.51 2.55
N TYR A 55 -20.28 6.48 1.76
CA TYR A 55 -21.29 5.84 0.92
C TYR A 55 -22.37 5.11 1.74
N PHE A 56 -21.98 4.47 2.85
CA PHE A 56 -22.91 3.83 3.78
C PHE A 56 -23.87 4.86 4.40
N ALA A 57 -23.39 6.04 4.77
CA ALA A 57 -24.23 7.11 5.31
C ALA A 57 -25.35 7.53 4.34
N ASP A 58 -25.07 7.51 3.03
CA ASP A 58 -26.05 7.87 1.99
C ASP A 58 -26.95 6.71 1.55
N SER A 59 -26.40 5.48 1.52
CA SER A 59 -27.03 4.32 0.87
C SER A 59 -27.48 3.21 1.84
N VAL A 60 -27.13 3.31 3.12
CA VAL A 60 -27.37 2.29 4.17
C VAL A 60 -26.84 0.91 3.78
N LYS A 61 -25.78 0.87 2.97
CA LYS A 61 -25.07 -0.33 2.53
C LYS A 61 -23.67 0.05 2.05
N TYR A 62 -22.72 -0.87 2.19
CA TYR A 62 -21.40 -0.74 1.56
C TYR A 62 -21.45 -1.08 0.08
N SER A 63 -20.48 -0.58 -0.67
CA SER A 63 -20.35 -0.86 -2.10
C SER A 63 -19.46 -2.08 -2.34
N THR A 64 -19.81 -2.87 -3.36
CA THR A 64 -18.89 -3.86 -3.94
C THR A 64 -18.11 -3.29 -5.12
N ASN A 65 -18.33 -2.03 -5.49
CA ASN A 65 -17.72 -1.39 -6.65
C ASN A 65 -17.05 -0.09 -6.26
N VAL A 66 -15.78 0.00 -6.61
CA VAL A 66 -14.94 1.19 -6.40
C VAL A 66 -14.43 1.68 -7.74
N GLN A 67 -14.45 3.00 -7.95
CA GLN A 67 -13.93 3.62 -9.16
C GLN A 67 -13.17 4.89 -8.82
N CYS A 68 -12.10 5.15 -9.57
CA CYS A 68 -11.41 6.44 -9.50
C CYS A 68 -12.09 7.43 -10.46
N ALA A 69 -13.21 8.01 -10.01
CA ALA A 69 -13.98 8.97 -10.77
C ALA A 69 -14.62 10.02 -9.84
N ASN A 70 -14.59 11.28 -10.25
CA ASN A 70 -15.27 12.37 -9.53
C ASN A 70 -16.15 13.18 -10.52
N PRO A 71 -17.48 13.20 -10.34
CA PRO A 71 -18.24 12.52 -9.29
C PRO A 71 -18.24 10.98 -9.44
N ALA A 72 -18.53 10.28 -8.34
CA ALA A 72 -18.72 8.83 -8.38
C ALA A 72 -19.89 8.46 -9.31
N ALA A 73 -19.77 7.35 -10.03
CA ALA A 73 -20.91 6.80 -10.76
C ALA A 73 -21.96 6.27 -9.77
N ALA A 74 -23.23 6.25 -10.17
CA ALA A 74 -24.31 5.75 -9.33
C ALA A 74 -24.02 4.31 -8.87
N GLY A 75 -24.11 4.08 -7.55
CA GLY A 75 -23.84 2.77 -6.96
C GLY A 75 -22.37 2.40 -6.81
N THR A 76 -21.44 3.37 -6.90
CA THR A 76 -20.00 3.14 -6.75
C THR A 76 -19.41 4.08 -5.72
N VAL A 77 -18.31 3.63 -5.11
CA VAL A 77 -17.50 4.45 -4.20
C VAL A 77 -16.38 5.11 -5.01
N SER A 78 -16.26 6.44 -4.92
CA SER A 78 -15.15 7.18 -5.51
C SER A 78 -13.89 7.01 -4.66
N TRP A 79 -12.96 6.20 -5.13
CA TRP A 79 -11.66 6.04 -4.50
C TRP A 79 -10.57 5.74 -5.53
N CYS A 80 -9.41 6.34 -5.32
CA CYS A 80 -8.26 6.25 -6.20
C CYS A 80 -7.06 5.72 -5.40
N ALA A 81 -6.44 4.65 -5.90
CA ALA A 81 -5.21 4.14 -5.33
C ALA A 81 -4.05 5.11 -5.60
N THR A 82 -3.11 5.20 -4.65
CA THR A 82 -1.83 5.88 -4.89
C THR A 82 -1.07 5.17 -6.01
N THR A 83 -0.31 5.91 -6.82
CA THR A 83 0.47 5.35 -7.94
C THR A 83 1.33 4.16 -7.49
N GLY A 84 1.20 3.04 -8.21
CA GLY A 84 1.91 1.79 -7.89
C GLY A 84 1.16 0.87 -6.94
N ASN A 85 0.09 1.33 -6.28
CA ASN A 85 -0.86 0.48 -5.57
C ASN A 85 -2.01 0.06 -6.50
N THR A 86 -2.50 -1.15 -6.31
CA THR A 86 -3.66 -1.69 -7.02
C THR A 86 -4.50 -2.52 -6.06
N LEU A 87 -5.83 -2.41 -6.18
CA LEU A 87 -6.71 -3.38 -5.55
C LEU A 87 -6.47 -4.75 -6.19
N GLN A 88 -6.50 -5.80 -5.37
CA GLN A 88 -6.40 -7.17 -5.87
C GLN A 88 -7.74 -7.66 -6.42
N ALA A 89 -8.83 -7.16 -5.83
CA ALA A 89 -10.19 -7.31 -6.29
C ALA A 89 -11.02 -6.13 -5.77
N ASN A 90 -12.21 -5.94 -6.33
CA ASN A 90 -13.22 -5.07 -5.76
C ASN A 90 -13.58 -5.50 -4.31
N PRO A 91 -14.08 -4.57 -3.46
CA PRO A 91 -14.49 -4.92 -2.10
C PRO A 91 -15.53 -6.03 -2.08
N THR A 92 -15.34 -6.97 -1.16
CA THR A 92 -16.34 -7.99 -0.86
C THR A 92 -17.19 -7.52 0.29
N VAL A 93 -18.50 -7.44 0.10
CA VAL A 93 -19.47 -7.11 1.15
C VAL A 93 -20.04 -8.42 1.71
N GLY A 94 -20.18 -8.50 3.03
CA GLY A 94 -20.80 -9.63 3.71
C GLY A 94 -22.30 -9.76 3.40
N THR A 95 -22.94 -10.79 3.93
CA THR A 95 -24.38 -10.99 3.78
C THR A 95 -25.15 -10.44 4.99
N GLY A 96 -26.20 -9.64 4.74
CA GLY A 96 -27.08 -9.07 5.78
C GLY A 96 -27.22 -7.54 5.75
N THR A 97 -28.12 -7.00 6.56
CA THR A 97 -28.47 -5.55 6.63
C THR A 97 -27.45 -4.68 7.37
N GLN A 98 -26.48 -5.28 8.06
CA GLN A 98 -25.32 -4.63 8.70
C GLN A 98 -24.03 -5.39 8.34
N ALA A 99 -24.00 -5.93 7.12
CA ALA A 99 -22.86 -6.65 6.60
C ALA A 99 -21.62 -5.75 6.60
N GLY A 100 -20.48 -6.33 6.96
CA GLY A 100 -19.19 -5.69 6.80
C GLY A 100 -18.70 -5.68 5.36
N TRP A 101 -17.52 -5.13 5.13
CA TRP A 101 -16.82 -5.21 3.86
C TRP A 101 -15.32 -5.44 4.07
N THR A 102 -14.68 -6.07 3.08
CA THR A 102 -13.24 -6.34 3.11
C THR A 102 -12.62 -6.14 1.74
N VAL A 103 -11.37 -5.67 1.72
CA VAL A 103 -10.61 -5.51 0.48
C VAL A 103 -9.12 -5.72 0.73
N ALA A 104 -8.41 -6.15 -0.31
CA ALA A 104 -6.97 -6.28 -0.32
C ALA A 104 -6.34 -5.41 -1.41
N ILE A 105 -5.19 -4.84 -1.09
CA ILE A 105 -4.38 -3.98 -1.95
C ILE A 105 -2.95 -4.53 -2.02
N LYS A 106 -2.32 -4.36 -3.18
CA LYS A 106 -0.92 -4.71 -3.41
C LYS A 106 -0.18 -3.53 -4.04
N ASN A 107 1.11 -3.38 -3.74
CA ASN A 107 2.00 -2.50 -4.48
C ASN A 107 2.81 -3.29 -5.51
N LEU A 108 2.96 -2.77 -6.73
CA LEU A 108 3.65 -3.43 -7.85
C LEU A 108 5.15 -3.66 -7.57
N ASN A 109 5.74 -2.94 -6.62
CA ASN A 109 7.17 -2.95 -6.31
C ASN A 109 7.52 -3.77 -5.05
N THR A 110 6.57 -4.52 -4.49
CA THR A 110 6.79 -5.42 -3.34
C THR A 110 5.99 -6.71 -3.49
N SER A 111 6.44 -7.78 -2.83
CA SER A 111 5.68 -9.02 -2.70
C SER A 111 4.65 -8.97 -1.58
N LYS A 112 4.70 -7.94 -0.73
CA LYS A 112 3.77 -7.72 0.38
C LYS A 112 2.41 -7.25 -0.12
N SER A 113 1.38 -7.68 0.57
CA SER A 113 0.00 -7.21 0.36
C SER A 113 -0.55 -6.68 1.68
N CYS A 114 -1.58 -5.86 1.60
CA CYS A 114 -2.31 -5.39 2.76
C CYS A 114 -3.81 -5.63 2.57
N ALA A 115 -4.51 -5.96 3.64
CA ALA A 115 -5.96 -6.04 3.64
C ALA A 115 -6.53 -5.32 4.85
N ILE A 116 -7.79 -4.91 4.71
CA ILE A 116 -8.59 -4.35 5.78
C ILE A 116 -10.00 -4.97 5.71
N TYR A 117 -10.64 -5.05 6.86
CA TYR A 117 -12.06 -5.36 6.93
C TYR A 117 -12.72 -4.52 8.02
N VAL A 118 -14.01 -4.27 7.82
CA VAL A 118 -14.89 -3.56 8.75
C VAL A 118 -16.20 -4.35 8.81
N GLY A 119 -16.79 -4.49 9.99
CA GLY A 119 -18.04 -5.18 10.24
C GLY A 119 -18.00 -6.70 10.04
N ALA A 120 -19.20 -7.28 9.97
CA ALA A 120 -19.39 -8.73 9.83
C ALA A 120 -19.12 -9.19 8.38
N VAL A 121 -17.87 -9.58 8.10
CA VAL A 121 -17.43 -10.13 6.81
C VAL A 121 -16.26 -11.10 7.04
N THR A 122 -16.11 -12.09 6.16
CA THR A 122 -14.90 -12.93 6.15
C THR A 122 -13.74 -12.13 5.55
N PRO A 123 -12.66 -11.83 6.30
CA PRO A 123 -11.58 -10.99 5.80
C PRO A 123 -10.86 -11.64 4.61
N VAL A 124 -10.48 -10.82 3.63
CA VAL A 124 -9.57 -11.27 2.55
C VAL A 124 -8.12 -11.25 3.04
N THR A 125 -7.33 -12.20 2.55
CA THR A 125 -5.90 -12.27 2.85
C THR A 125 -5.18 -10.97 2.44
N PRO A 126 -4.19 -10.50 3.23
CA PRO A 126 -3.58 -11.18 4.37
C PRO A 126 -4.30 -10.98 5.72
N ALA A 127 -5.40 -10.24 5.80
CA ALA A 127 -6.14 -10.07 7.05
C ALA A 127 -6.87 -11.36 7.43
N ALA A 128 -7.08 -11.56 8.73
CA ALA A 128 -7.82 -12.68 9.29
C ALA A 128 -8.79 -12.19 10.38
N THR A 129 -9.77 -13.02 10.76
CA THR A 129 -10.75 -12.67 11.81
C THR A 129 -10.15 -12.47 13.21
N THR A 130 -8.88 -12.87 13.40
CA THR A 130 -8.11 -12.64 14.63
C THR A 130 -7.41 -11.29 14.66
N ASP A 131 -7.35 -10.59 13.53
CA ASP A 131 -6.75 -9.26 13.45
C ASP A 131 -7.74 -8.18 13.97
N PRO A 132 -7.27 -6.98 14.36
CA PRO A 132 -8.17 -5.90 14.73
C PRO A 132 -8.91 -5.37 13.49
N GLU A 133 -10.23 -5.21 13.64
CA GLU A 133 -11.10 -4.56 12.66
C GLU A 133 -10.68 -3.10 12.40
N GLY A 134 -10.89 -2.61 11.18
CA GLY A 134 -10.60 -1.21 10.81
C GLY A 134 -9.11 -0.85 10.76
N ALA A 135 -8.23 -1.82 11.01
CA ALA A 135 -6.79 -1.63 10.95
C ALA A 135 -6.21 -2.34 9.70
N PRO A 136 -5.44 -1.64 8.84
CA PRO A 136 -4.74 -2.28 7.74
C PRO A 136 -3.70 -3.30 8.23
N VAL A 137 -3.84 -4.56 7.82
CA VAL A 137 -2.93 -5.65 8.11
C VAL A 137 -2.11 -5.95 6.87
N CYS A 138 -0.78 -6.01 6.99
CA CYS A 138 0.12 -6.24 5.86
C CYS A 138 1.07 -7.40 6.15
N ARG A 139 1.20 -8.35 5.22
CA ARG A 139 2.04 -9.54 5.36
C ARG A 139 2.74 -9.90 4.06
#